data_AF-A0A4P9W5X1-F1
#
_entry.id   AF-A0A4P9W5X1-F1
#
_cell.length_a   1.000
_cell.length_b   1.000
_cell.length_c   1.000
_cell.angle_alpha   90.00
_cell.angle_beta   90.00
_cell.angle_gamma   90.00
#
_symmetry.space_group_name_H-M   'P 1'
#
loop_
_entity.id
_entity.type
_entity.pdbx_description
1 polymer ?
#
loop_
_entity_poly.entity_id
_entity_poly.type
_entity_poly.pdbx_seq_one_letter_code
_entity_poly.pdbx_strand_id
1 'polypeptide(L)'
;MFKRFGTKEPAESPYEAARKAKADAAIFDPMFSQSVQLGQGSTAIYYSECGAPDGHPVLYFYGEDGNRFVTAIWADLAVEYGLRLLCFDRPGRGRSGPLRPERWNFTSWA
;
A
#
# COMPACT_ATOMS: atom_id res chain seq x y z
N MET A 1 -16.17 45.56 -19.53
CA MET A 1 -14.99 44.74 -19.89
C MET A 1 -14.43 44.16 -18.61
N PHE A 2 -14.82 42.94 -18.23
CA PHE A 2 -14.35 42.30 -16.99
C PHE A 2 -12.98 41.68 -17.24
N LYS A 3 -11.93 42.18 -16.56
CA LYS A 3 -10.63 41.50 -16.53
C LYS A 3 -10.80 40.21 -15.73
N ARG A 4 -10.64 39.06 -16.39
CA ARG A 4 -10.39 37.78 -15.70
C ARG A 4 -9.13 37.97 -14.85
N PHE A 5 -9.28 38.01 -13.53
CA PHE A 5 -8.14 37.84 -12.64
C PHE A 5 -7.57 36.45 -12.94
N GLY A 6 -6.34 36.42 -13.44
CA GLY A 6 -5.63 35.16 -13.64
C GLY A 6 -5.50 34.50 -12.27
N THR A 7 -6.20 33.39 -12.08
CA THR A 7 -5.95 32.52 -10.94
C THR A 7 -4.56 31.96 -11.14
N LYS A 8 -3.56 32.57 -10.50
CA LYS A 8 -2.24 31.96 -10.37
C LYS A 8 -2.50 30.60 -9.70
N GLU A 9 -2.05 29.51 -10.32
CA GLU A 9 -2.11 28.21 -9.65
C GLU A 9 -1.49 28.38 -8.26
N PRO A 10 -2.19 27.97 -7.19
CA PRO A 10 -1.66 28.11 -5.85
C PRO A 10 -0.33 27.36 -5.78
N ALA A 11 0.68 27.99 -5.18
CA ALA A 11 1.92 27.29 -4.89
C ALA A 11 1.61 26.02 -4.10
N GLU A 12 2.26 24.90 -4.46
CA GLU A 12 2.05 23.61 -3.79
C GLU A 12 2.26 23.78 -2.28
N SER A 13 1.29 23.32 -1.49
CA SER A 13 1.37 23.38 -0.04
C SER A 13 2.54 22.52 0.45
N PRO A 14 3.28 22.92 1.50
CA PRO A 14 4.29 22.07 2.13
C PRO A 14 3.76 20.68 2.52
N TYR A 15 2.46 20.57 2.83
CA TYR A 15 1.80 19.30 3.12
C TYR A 15 1.72 18.37 1.90
N GLU A 16 1.32 18.89 0.74
CA GLU A 16 1.23 18.08 -0.48
C GLU A 16 2.61 17.65 -0.97
N ALA A 17 3.60 18.55 -0.88
CA ALA A 17 4.99 18.21 -1.19
C ALA A 17 5.52 17.08 -0.29
N ALA A 18 5.26 17.15 1.03
CA ALA A 18 5.66 16.11 1.97
C ALA A 18 4.92 14.77 1.72
N ARG A 19 3.62 14.82 1.44
CA ARG A 19 2.82 13.65 1.08
C ARG A 19 3.35 12.98 -0.18
N LYS A 20 3.68 13.77 -1.22
CA LYS A 20 4.23 13.27 -2.47
C LYS A 20 5.60 12.62 -2.24
N ALA A 21 6.48 13.28 -1.50
CA ALA A 21 7.79 12.73 -1.15
C ALA A 21 7.67 11.39 -0.42
N LYS A 22 6.72 11.28 0.52
CA LYS A 22 6.45 10.03 1.24
C LYS A 22 5.91 8.93 0.33
N ALA A 23 5.04 9.26 -0.61
CA ALA A 23 4.55 8.33 -1.62
C ALA A 23 5.68 7.84 -2.54
N ASP A 24 6.52 8.75 -3.04
CA ASP A 24 7.66 8.41 -3.90
C ASP A 24 8.64 7.49 -3.16
N ALA A 25 8.97 7.82 -1.91
CA ALA A 25 9.82 6.98 -1.07
C ALA A 25 9.27 5.56 -0.92
N ALA A 26 7.97 5.42 -0.61
CA ALA A 26 7.33 4.11 -0.48
C ALA A 26 7.28 3.33 -1.81
N ILE A 27 7.06 4.01 -2.94
CA ILE A 27 7.00 3.36 -4.27
C ILE A 27 8.32 2.67 -4.62
N PHE A 28 9.44 3.29 -4.27
CA PHE A 28 10.79 2.78 -4.58
C PHE A 28 11.42 1.95 -3.46
N ASP A 29 10.80 1.89 -2.29
CA ASP A 29 11.27 1.06 -1.18
C ASP A 29 11.01 -0.45 -1.46
N PRO A 30 12.05 -1.30 -1.45
CA PRO A 30 11.89 -2.74 -1.58
C PRO A 30 10.96 -3.36 -0.54
N MET A 31 10.86 -2.78 0.66
CA MET A 31 9.96 -3.25 1.72
C MET A 31 8.49 -3.14 1.33
N PHE A 32 8.16 -2.29 0.35
CA PHE A 32 6.83 -2.15 -0.25
C PHE A 32 6.64 -2.93 -1.55
N SER A 33 7.61 -3.74 -1.96
CA SER A 33 7.54 -4.57 -3.17
C SER A 33 7.91 -6.03 -2.90
N GLN A 34 7.78 -6.47 -1.65
CA GLN A 34 8.03 -7.84 -1.26
C GLN A 34 6.98 -8.78 -1.86
N SER A 35 7.32 -10.05 -2.02
CA SER A 35 6.39 -11.05 -2.52
C SER A 35 6.62 -12.43 -1.94
N VAL A 36 5.55 -13.23 -1.92
CA VAL A 36 5.56 -14.64 -1.54
C VAL A 36 4.77 -15.45 -2.57
N GLN A 37 5.22 -16.67 -2.88
CA GLN A 37 4.50 -17.57 -3.78
C GLN A 37 3.47 -18.38 -3.01
N LEU A 38 2.24 -18.48 -3.51
CA LEU A 38 1.18 -19.28 -2.88
C LEU A 38 1.20 -20.74 -3.35
N GLY A 39 1.59 -21.63 -2.45
CA GLY A 39 1.54 -23.09 -2.63
C GLY A 39 2.43 -23.60 -3.77
N GLN A 40 2.04 -24.71 -4.39
CA GLN A 40 2.69 -25.30 -5.58
C GLN A 40 2.36 -24.55 -6.89
N GLY A 41 1.63 -23.43 -6.81
CA GLY A 41 1.28 -22.60 -7.97
C GLY A 41 2.31 -21.52 -8.26
N SER A 42 2.15 -20.82 -9.38
CA SER A 42 2.96 -19.67 -9.79
C SER A 42 2.36 -18.31 -9.40
N THR A 43 1.36 -18.28 -8.50
CA THR A 43 0.71 -17.04 -8.10
C THR A 43 1.55 -16.35 -7.02
N ALA A 44 2.17 -15.23 -7.38
CA ALA A 44 2.84 -14.34 -6.46
C ALA A 44 1.83 -13.42 -5.75
N ILE A 45 1.95 -13.28 -4.43
CA ILE A 45 1.27 -12.27 -3.63
C ILE A 45 2.28 -11.24 -3.19
N TYR A 46 2.01 -9.98 -3.51
CA TYR A 46 2.86 -8.86 -3.13
C TYR A 46 2.37 -8.25 -1.82
N TYR A 47 3.31 -7.78 -1.01
CA TYR A 47 3.00 -7.13 0.26
C TYR A 47 4.01 -6.04 0.58
N SER A 48 3.59 -5.17 1.49
CA SER A 48 4.44 -4.18 2.13
C SER A 48 4.72 -4.57 3.57
N GLU A 49 5.87 -4.14 4.05
CA GLU A 49 6.26 -4.21 5.45
C GLU A 49 6.79 -2.85 5.86
N CYS A 50 6.33 -2.32 7.00
CA CYS A 50 6.90 -1.10 7.56
C CYS A 50 6.69 -1.05 9.09
N GLY A 51 7.37 -0.10 9.74
CA GLY A 51 7.37 0.01 11.20
C GLY A 51 8.61 -0.60 11.82
N ALA A 52 8.49 -1.09 13.06
CA ALA A 52 9.58 -1.73 13.79
C ALA A 52 9.77 -3.19 13.33
N PRO A 53 10.94 -3.59 12.81
CA PRO A 53 11.17 -4.97 12.31
C PRO A 53 10.95 -6.06 13.36
N ASP A 54 11.30 -5.78 14.62
CA ASP A 54 11.10 -6.67 15.77
C ASP A 54 9.85 -6.32 16.59
N GLY A 55 8.97 -5.46 16.03
CA GLY A 55 7.74 -5.03 16.65
C GLY A 55 6.64 -6.09 16.64
N HIS A 56 5.52 -5.79 17.30
CA HIS A 56 4.35 -6.66 17.30
C HIS A 56 3.77 -6.79 15.87
N PRO A 57 3.65 -8.00 15.31
CA PRO A 57 3.20 -8.18 13.94
C PRO A 57 1.70 -7.87 13.80
N VAL A 58 1.35 -7.04 12.84
CA VAL A 58 -0.04 -6.64 12.55
C VAL A 58 -0.32 -6.80 11.07
N LEU A 59 -1.34 -7.61 10.76
CA LEU A 59 -1.85 -7.75 9.39
C LEU A 59 -2.90 -6.67 9.14
N TYR A 60 -2.62 -5.77 8.20
CA TYR A 60 -3.50 -4.68 7.81
C TYR A 60 -4.24 -5.03 6.50
N PHE A 61 -5.51 -5.39 6.63
CA PHE A 61 -6.39 -5.66 5.50
C PHE A 61 -7.16 -4.40 5.13
N TYR A 62 -6.67 -3.69 4.11
CA TYR A 62 -7.36 -2.51 3.60
C TYR A 62 -8.47 -2.89 2.61
N GLY A 63 -9.57 -2.14 2.67
CA GLY A 63 -10.76 -2.33 1.83
C GLY A 63 -10.64 -1.75 0.41
N GLU A 64 -11.79 -1.44 -0.18
CA GLU A 64 -12.05 -0.92 -1.55
C GLU A 64 -10.83 -0.34 -2.29
N ASP A 65 -10.49 -0.98 -3.43
CA ASP A 65 -9.44 -0.62 -4.42
C ASP A 65 -8.04 -0.26 -3.90
N GLY A 66 -7.80 -0.35 -2.59
CA GLY A 66 -6.48 -0.13 -2.04
C GLY A 66 -5.55 -1.31 -2.27
N ASN A 67 -4.28 -1.03 -2.00
CA ASN A 67 -3.15 -1.93 -2.19
C ASN A 67 -2.13 -1.68 -1.08
N ARG A 68 -1.08 -2.49 -1.03
CA ARG A 68 -0.03 -2.50 -0.01
C ARG A 68 0.62 -1.15 0.30
N PHE A 69 0.60 -0.17 -0.61
CA PHE A 69 1.20 1.16 -0.37
C PHE A 69 0.46 1.98 0.69
N VAL A 70 -0.78 1.62 1.04
CA VAL A 70 -1.55 2.30 2.09
C VAL A 70 -0.84 2.32 3.45
N THR A 71 0.03 1.35 3.73
CA THR A 71 0.79 1.30 5.00
C THR A 71 1.81 2.41 5.13
N ALA A 72 2.23 3.05 4.02
CA ALA A 72 3.15 4.18 4.06
C ALA A 72 2.57 5.34 4.88
N ILE A 73 1.24 5.50 4.89
CA ILE A 73 0.55 6.52 5.71
C ILE A 73 0.87 6.30 7.20
N TRP A 74 0.94 5.03 7.62
CA TRP A 74 1.07 4.62 9.02
C TRP A 74 2.50 4.26 9.44
N ALA A 75 3.48 4.31 8.52
CA ALA A 75 4.84 3.83 8.77
C ALA A 75 5.49 4.46 10.02
N ASP A 76 5.36 5.77 10.19
CA ASP A 76 5.98 6.49 11.32
C ASP A 76 5.30 6.12 12.64
N LEU A 77 3.95 6.04 12.65
CA LEU A 77 3.21 5.60 13.83
C LEU A 77 3.52 4.14 14.17
N ALA A 78 3.69 3.28 13.17
CA ALA A 78 4.06 1.89 13.40
C ALA A 78 5.41 1.77 14.12
N VAL A 79 6.39 2.62 13.78
CA VAL A 79 7.65 2.70 14.53
C VAL A 79 7.41 3.16 15.97
N GLU A 80 6.64 4.24 16.16
CA GLU A 80 6.35 4.82 17.48
C GLU A 80 5.69 3.82 18.44
N TYR A 81 4.75 3.02 17.93
CA TYR A 81 4.03 2.02 18.73
C TYR A 81 4.72 0.64 18.75
N GLY A 82 5.91 0.49 18.16
CA GLY A 82 6.63 -0.78 18.13
C GLY A 82 5.86 -1.88 17.37
N LEU A 83 5.22 -1.53 16.26
CA LEU A 83 4.44 -2.42 15.40
C LEU A 83 5.21 -2.77 14.12
N ARG A 84 5.08 -4.01 13.68
CA ARG A 84 5.49 -4.49 12.35
C ARG A 84 4.24 -4.62 11.49
N LEU A 85 3.94 -3.60 10.69
CA LEU A 85 2.76 -3.60 9.83
C LEU A 85 3.03 -4.34 8.52
N LEU A 86 2.13 -5.25 8.18
CA LEU A 86 2.15 -6.03 6.94
C LEU A 86 0.84 -5.81 6.18
N CYS A 87 0.89 -5.40 4.91
CA CYS A 87 -0.31 -5.26 4.07
C CYS A 87 -0.13 -5.95 2.74
N PHE A 88 -1.11 -6.76 2.37
CA PHE A 88 -1.06 -7.62 1.19
C PHE A 88 -1.92 -7.05 0.07
N ASP A 89 -1.38 -7.06 -1.14
CA ASP A 89 -2.18 -6.94 -2.35
C ASP A 89 -3.06 -8.19 -2.47
N ARG A 90 -4.38 -8.00 -2.49
CA ARG A 90 -5.33 -9.10 -2.70
C ARG A 90 -5.02 -9.82 -4.02
N PRO A 91 -5.31 -11.12 -4.14
CA PRO A 91 -5.11 -11.82 -5.41
C PRO A 91 -5.81 -11.12 -6.58
N GLY A 92 -5.10 -10.95 -7.69
CA GLY A 92 -5.56 -10.23 -8.88
C GLY A 92 -5.61 -8.70 -8.73
N ARG A 93 -5.09 -8.13 -7.64
CA ARG A 93 -5.02 -6.68 -7.40
C ARG A 93 -3.58 -6.23 -7.19
N GLY A 94 -3.32 -4.95 -7.45
CA GLY A 94 -1.97 -4.40 -7.34
C GLY A 94 -0.99 -5.18 -8.23
N ARG A 95 0.07 -5.73 -7.63
CA ARG A 95 1.03 -6.60 -8.32
C ARG A 95 0.79 -8.10 -8.08
N SER A 96 -0.17 -8.45 -7.23
CA SER A 96 -0.52 -9.85 -6.96
C SER A 96 -1.18 -10.51 -8.17
N GLY A 97 -0.75 -11.72 -8.49
CA GLY A 97 -1.36 -12.52 -9.54
C GLY A 97 -2.79 -12.97 -9.16
N PRO A 98 -3.65 -13.29 -10.15
CA PRO A 98 -4.97 -13.86 -9.87
C PRO A 98 -4.86 -15.26 -9.27
N LEU A 99 -5.84 -15.65 -8.46
CA LEU A 99 -6.06 -17.05 -8.13
C LEU A 99 -6.67 -17.78 -9.34
N ARG A 100 -6.45 -19.10 -9.40
CA ARG A 100 -7.17 -19.94 -10.37
C ARG A 100 -8.67 -19.91 -10.06
N PRO A 101 -9.55 -19.89 -11.08
CA PRO A 101 -10.99 -19.75 -10.88
C PRO A 101 -11.60 -20.79 -9.93
N GLU A 102 -11.07 -22.01 -9.92
CA GLU A 102 -11.58 -23.10 -9.06
C GLU A 102 -11.29 -22.86 -7.57
N ARG A 103 -10.36 -21.95 -7.26
CA ARG A 103 -10.03 -21.50 -5.90
C ARG A 103 -10.70 -20.18 -5.53
N TRP A 104 -11.47 -19.58 -6.44
CA TRP A 104 -12.05 -18.25 -6.23
C TRP A 104 -13.57 -18.28 -6.46
N ASN A 105 -14.30 -18.63 -5.41
CA ASN A 105 -15.75 -18.54 -5.33
C ASN A 105 -16.16 -17.63 -4.17
N PHE A 106 -17.44 -17.27 -4.04
CA PHE A 106 -17.88 -16.37 -2.96
C PHE A 106 -17.54 -16.90 -1.55
N THR A 107 -17.40 -18.22 -1.39
CA THR A 107 -16.99 -18.88 -0.14
C THR A 107 -15.48 -18.97 0.06
N SER A 108 -14.66 -18.57 -0.91
CA SER A 108 -13.19 -18.66 -0.82
C SER A 108 -12.55 -17.68 0.20
N TRP A 109 -13.39 -16.87 0.85
CA TRP A 109 -13.04 -16.00 1.96
C TRP A 109 -13.47 -16.54 3.34
N ALA A 110 -14.22 -17.66 3.37
CA ALA A 110 -14.70 -18.30 4.60
C ALA A 110 -13.74 -19.38 5.09
#